data_AF-A0A967JA95-F1
#
_entry.id   AF-A0A967JA95-F1
#
_cell.length_a   1.000
_cell.length_b   1.000
_cell.length_c   1.000
_cell.angle_alpha   90.00
_cell.angle_beta   90.00
_cell.angle_gamma   90.00
#
_symmetry.space_group_name_H-M   'P 1'
#
loop_
_entity.id
_entity.type
_entity.pdbx_description
1 polymer ?
#
loop_
_entity_poly.entity_id
_entity_poly.type
_entity_poly.pdbx_seq_one_letter_code
_entity_poly.pdbx_strand_id
1 'polypeptide(L)' 'LTVVVGTRRVTNRPVTWVLEDPPYGGPLAGIGAGLAALPSDASRVVVLAADMPYLTAEAIAGLLAR' A
#
# COMPACT_ATOMS: atom_id res chain seq x y z
N LEU A 1 -6.95 6.20 -3.65
CA LEU A 1 -7.01 4.72 -3.78
C LEU A 1 -6.12 4.11 -2.71
N THR A 2 -6.54 3.02 -2.07
CA THR A 2 -5.70 2.27 -1.13
C THR A 2 -5.46 0.87 -1.69
N VAL A 3 -4.20 0.54 -1.94
CA VAL A 3 -3.76 -0.78 -2.40
C VAL A 3 -3.09 -1.50 -1.25
N VAL A 4 -3.49 -2.75 -1.00
CA VAL A 4 -2.86 -3.63 -0.02
C VAL A 4 -2.24 -4.80 -0.76
N VAL A 5 -0.96 -5.03 -0.50
CA VAL A 5 -0.20 -6.12 -1.10
C VAL A 5 -0.22 -7.31 -0.14
N GLY A 6 -0.59 -8.49 -0.64
CA GLY A 6 -0.64 -9.73 0.10
C GLY A 6 -1.99 -10.44 0.02
N THR A 7 -2.10 -11.54 0.76
CA THR A 7 -3.34 -12.33 0.79
C THR A 7 -4.49 -11.53 1.41
N ARG A 8 -5.68 -11.68 0.81
CA ARG A 8 -6.88 -10.95 1.23
C ARG A 8 -7.28 -11.29 2.67
N ARG A 9 -7.60 -10.26 3.45
CA ARG A 9 -8.14 -10.35 4.82
C ARG A 9 -9.41 -9.52 4.96
N VAL A 10 -10.20 -9.81 6.00
CA VAL A 10 -11.37 -8.99 6.35
C VAL A 10 -10.88 -7.61 6.79
N THR A 11 -11.43 -6.56 6.19
CA THR A 11 -11.13 -5.17 6.51
C THR A 11 -12.42 -4.42 6.80
N ASN A 12 -12.33 -3.37 7.62
CA ASN A 12 -13.46 -2.48 7.93
C ASN A 12 -13.76 -1.48 6.79
N ARG A 13 -12.86 -1.35 5.81
CA ARG A 13 -12.94 -0.43 4.68
C ARG A 13 -12.56 -1.16 3.39
N PRO A 14 -13.15 -0.78 2.24
CA PRO A 14 -12.77 -1.33 0.96
C PRO A 14 -11.34 -0.94 0.60
N VAL A 15 -10.58 -1.89 0.05
CA VAL A 15 -9.22 -1.71 -0.48
C VAL A 15 -9.05 -2.56 -1.74
N THR A 16 -8.13 -2.16 -2.61
CA THR A 16 -7.71 -2.99 -3.74
C THR A 16 -6.62 -3.95 -3.26
N TRP A 17 -6.83 -5.24 -3.49
CA TRP A 17 -5.86 -6.29 -3.14
C TRP A 17 -5.03 -6.65 -4.36
N VAL A 18 -3.73 -6.74 -4.17
CA VAL A 18 -2.79 -7.27 -5.16
C VAL A 18 -1.80 -8.21 -4.48
N LEU A 19 -1.13 -9.04 -5.27
CA LEU A 19 -0.07 -9.92 -4.81
C LEU A 19 1.08 -9.80 -5.80
N GLU A 20 2.32 -9.83 -5.31
CA GLU A 20 3.47 -9.95 -6.18
C GLU A 20 3.48 -11.30 -6.93
N ASP A 21 4.09 -11.30 -8.11
CA ASP A 21 4.24 -12.48 -8.96
C ASP A 21 5.72 -12.64 -9.37
N PRO A 22 6.42 -13.72 -8.93
CA PRO A 22 5.92 -14.80 -8.07
C PRO A 22 5.71 -14.36 -6.61
N PRO A 23 4.81 -15.02 -5.85
CA PRO A 23 4.60 -14.73 -4.44
C PRO A 23 5.87 -14.96 -3.62
N TYR A 24 6.01 -14.23 -2.51
CA TYR A 24 7.18 -14.29 -1.61
C TYR A 24 8.46 -13.70 -2.21
N GLY A 25 8.35 -12.85 -3.24
CA GLY A 25 9.47 -12.12 -3.85
C GLY A 25 10.10 -11.03 -2.95
N GLY A 26 9.58 -10.86 -1.73
CA GLY A 26 10.07 -9.91 -0.74
C GLY A 26 9.52 -8.49 -0.90
N PRO A 27 9.98 -7.54 -0.06
CA PRO A 27 9.38 -6.21 0.04
C PRO A 27 9.38 -5.42 -1.28
N LEU A 28 10.45 -5.52 -2.07
CA LEU A 28 10.56 -4.79 -3.32
C LEU A 28 9.57 -5.28 -4.38
N ALA A 29 9.41 -6.60 -4.51
CA ALA A 29 8.42 -7.20 -5.41
C ALA A 29 7.00 -6.80 -5.00
N GLY A 30 6.71 -6.80 -3.69
CA GLY A 30 5.44 -6.34 -3.16
C GLY A 30 5.15 -4.87 -3.46
N ILE A 31 6.12 -3.98 -3.22
CA ILE A 31 5.98 -2.55 -3.57
C ILE A 31 5.74 -2.39 -5.08
N GLY A 32 6.47 -3.12 -5.92
CA GLY A 32 6.28 -3.09 -7.37
C GLY A 32 4.86 -3.46 -7.80
N ALA A 33 4.32 -4.56 -7.27
CA ALA A 33 2.94 -4.98 -7.52
C ALA A 33 1.91 -3.93 -7.03
N GLY A 34 2.16 -3.34 -5.86
CA GLY A 34 1.33 -2.26 -5.32
C GLY A 34 1.30 -1.02 -6.22
N LEU A 35 2.47 -0.57 -6.68
CA LEU A 35 2.61 0.59 -7.56
C LEU A 35 1.97 0.37 -8.93
N ALA A 36 2.10 -0.82 -9.50
CA ALA A 36 1.51 -1.17 -10.79
C ALA A 36 -0.04 -1.11 -10.79
N ALA A 37 -0.67 -1.23 -9.63
CA ALA A 37 -2.13 -1.14 -9.48
C ALA A 37 -2.65 0.28 -9.17
N LEU A 38 -1.75 1.26 -8.98
CA LEU A 38 -2.14 2.64 -8.83
C LEU A 38 -2.44 3.28 -10.20
N PRO A 39 -3.31 4.31 -10.24
CA PRO A 39 -3.49 5.13 -11.43
C PRO A 39 -2.16 5.72 -11.90
N SER A 40 -1.96 5.78 -13.22
CA SER A 40 -0.73 6.31 -13.83
C SER A 40 -0.51 7.80 -13.57
N ASP A 41 -1.55 8.53 -13.18
CA ASP A 41 -1.54 9.96 -12.87
C ASP A 41 -1.34 10.26 -11.37
N ALA A 42 -1.06 9.24 -10.54
CA ALA A 42 -0.77 9.43 -9.13
C ALA A 42 0.55 10.21 -8.92
N SER A 43 0.46 11.45 -8.43
CA SER A 43 1.60 12.37 -8.26
C SER A 43 2.38 12.18 -6.95
N ARG A 44 1.78 11.52 -5.96
CA ARG A 44 2.34 11.21 -4.66
C ARG A 44 1.85 9.83 -4.23
N VAL A 45 2.77 9.00 -3.76
CA VAL A 45 2.47 7.68 -3.21
C VAL A 45 3.09 7.57 -1.84
N VAL A 46 2.29 7.15 -0.86
CA VAL A 46 2.75 6.86 0.50
C VAL A 46 2.76 5.34 0.65
N VAL A 47 3.95 4.77 0.90
CA VAL A 47 4.13 3.35 1.15
C VAL A 47 4.24 3.14 2.65
N LEU A 48 3.43 2.23 3.19
CA LEU A 48 3.28 2.01 4.63
C LEU A 48 3.39 0.51 4.92
N ALA A 49 4.08 0.16 6.01
CA ALA A 49 4.02 -1.19 6.56
C ALA A 49 2.61 -1.50 7.10
N ALA A 50 2.15 -2.74 6.94
CA ALA A 50 0.78 -3.13 7.29
C ALA A 50 0.57 -3.44 8.78
N ASP A 51 1.64 -3.44 9.57
CA ASP A 51 1.70 -3.80 11.00
C ASP A 51 1.78 -2.57 11.92
N MET A 52 1.27 -1.42 11.46
CA MET A 52 1.23 -0.16 12.23
C MET A 52 -0.16 0.08 12.87
N PRO A 53 -0.47 -0.48 14.05
CA PRO A 53 -1.81 -0.37 14.67
C PRO A 53 -2.19 1.05 15.13
N TYR A 54 -1.21 1.94 15.25
CA TYR A 54 -1.39 3.31 15.75
C TYR A 54 -1.14 4.39 14.67
N LEU A 55 -1.11 4.01 13.39
CA LEU A 55 -0.95 4.97 12.31
C LEU A 55 -2.09 6.00 12.31
N THR A 56 -1.75 7.28 12.25
CA THR A 56 -2.72 8.39 12.25
C THR A 56 -2.75 9.13 10.92
N ALA A 57 -3.81 9.91 10.70
CA ALA A 57 -3.92 10.76 9.51
C ALA A 57 -2.85 11.86 9.48
N GLU A 58 -2.48 12.39 10.66
CA GLU A 58 -1.45 13.42 10.82
C GLU A 58 -0.07 12.89 10.43
N ALA A 59 0.25 11.64 10.77
CA ALA A 59 1.49 11.00 10.36
C ALA A 59 1.59 10.92 8.82
N ILE A 60 0.49 10.56 8.15
CA ILE A 60 0.43 10.51 6.67
C ILE A 60 0.54 11.92 6.08
N ALA A 61 -0.16 12.91 6.64
CA ALA A 61 -0.08 14.30 6.20
C ALA A 61 1.35 14.85 6.32
N GLY A 62 2.07 14.48 7.38
CA GLY A 62 3.48 14.84 7.56
C GLY A 62 4.41 14.26 6.48
N LEU A 63 4.11 13.05 5.97
CA LEU A 63 4.85 12.45 4.84
C LEU A 63 4.56 13.18 3.52
N LEU A 64 3.32 13.63 3.32
CA LEU A 64 2.90 14.33 2.10
C LEU A 64 3.37 15.79 2.04
N ALA A 65 3.73 16.37 3.19
CA ALA A 65 4.27 17.72 3.30
C ALA A 65 5.79 17.81 3.01
N ARG A 66 6.44 16.69 2.67
CA ARG A 66 7.83 16.61 2.22
C ARG A 66 7.91 16.54 0.70
#